data_AF-A0A7V6GC44-F1
#
_entry.id   AF-A0A7V6GC44-F1
#
_cell.length_a   1.000
_cell.length_b   1.000
_cell.length_c   1.000
_cell.angle_alpha   90.00
_cell.angle_beta   90.00
_cell.angle_gamma   90.00
#
_symmetry.space_group_name_H-M   'P 1'
#
loop_
_entity.id
_entity.type
_entity.pdbx_description
1 polymer ?
#
loop_
_entity_poly.entity_id
_entity_poly.type
_entity_poly.pdbx_seq_one_letter_code
_entity_poly.pdbx_strand_id
1 'polypeptide(L)'
;MGKIIALVLAAGFSRRMKRNKMLLPFSQGTVIENTVRSFFQTPVAEVAVVVGHQQDEIRQVLASYPVRFIENPNFPQGMSTSVQ
;
A
#
# COMPACT_ATOMS: atom_id res chain seq x y z
N MET A 1 -22.90 1.00 14.68
CA MET A 1 -22.27 0.53 13.43
C MET A 1 -20.76 0.47 13.64
N GLY A 2 -20.08 -0.59 13.20
CA GLY A 2 -18.63 -0.72 13.34
C GLY A 2 -17.86 0.13 12.33
N LYS A 3 -16.63 0.55 12.69
CA LYS A 3 -15.71 1.27 11.79
C LYS A 3 -15.09 0.26 10.80
N ILE A 4 -15.22 0.50 9.49
CA ILE A 4 -14.59 -0.31 8.44
C ILE A 4 -13.27 0.36 8.04
N ILE A 5 -12.18 -0.41 7.98
CA ILE A 5 -10.84 0.04 7.59
C ILE A 5 -10.40 -0.75 6.35
N ALA A 6 -9.90 -0.06 5.32
CA ALA A 6 -9.27 -0.69 4.17
C ALA A 6 -7.79 -0.94 4.46
N LEU A 7 -7.30 -2.15 4.18
CA LEU A 7 -5.89 -2.51 4.32
C LEU A 7 -5.28 -2.78 2.94
N VAL A 8 -4.31 -1.98 2.53
CA VAL A 8 -3.59 -2.11 1.27
C VAL A 8 -2.23 -2.76 1.53
N LEU A 9 -2.05 -3.99 1.06
CA LEU A 9 -0.81 -4.74 1.25
C LEU A 9 0.21 -4.39 0.16
N ALA A 10 1.19 -3.55 0.50
CA ALA A 10 2.19 -3.01 -0.42
C ALA A 10 3.65 -3.34 -0.06
N ALA A 11 3.88 -4.25 0.90
CA ALA A 11 5.20 -4.59 1.42
C ALA A 11 6.06 -5.51 0.52
N GLY A 12 5.50 -6.04 -0.56
CA GLY A 12 6.09 -7.14 -1.34
C GLY A 12 7.22 -6.73 -2.31
N PHE A 13 8.20 -7.62 -2.47
CA PHE A 13 9.39 -7.41 -3.33
C PHE A 13 9.14 -7.21 -4.83
N SER A 14 8.02 -7.70 -5.37
CA SER A 14 7.77 -7.71 -6.82
C SER A 14 8.86 -8.41 -7.68
N ARG A 15 9.54 -9.45 -7.13
CA ARG A 15 10.73 -10.11 -7.74
C ARG A 15 10.59 -10.43 -9.23
N ARG A 16 9.45 -10.97 -9.67
CA ARG A 16 9.21 -11.33 -11.08
C ARG A 16 9.17 -10.10 -12.00
N MET A 17 8.69 -8.97 -11.52
CA MET A 17 8.64 -7.71 -12.30
C MET A 17 9.97 -6.96 -12.29
N LYS A 18 10.96 -7.38 -11.49
CA LYS A 18 12.30 -6.75 -11.31
C LYS A 18 12.29 -5.30 -10.81
N ARG A 19 11.10 -4.69 -10.69
CA ARG A 19 10.84 -3.37 -10.13
C ARG A 19 9.65 -3.49 -9.19
N ASN A 20 9.58 -2.63 -8.18
CA ASN A 20 8.42 -2.58 -7.31
C ASN A 20 7.15 -2.23 -8.11
N LYS A 21 6.23 -3.19 -8.24
CA LYS A 21 5.01 -3.05 -9.04
C LYS A 21 4.15 -1.87 -8.58
N MET A 22 4.18 -1.57 -7.28
CA MET A 22 3.36 -0.54 -6.67
C MET A 22 3.79 0.87 -7.10
N LEU A 23 5.06 1.04 -7.48
CA LEU A 23 5.65 2.30 -7.94
C LEU A 23 5.63 2.45 -9.47
N LEU A 24 5.10 1.48 -10.21
CA LEU A 24 5.03 1.57 -11.66
C LEU A 24 3.93 2.55 -12.10
N PRO A 25 4.15 3.32 -13.19
CA PRO A 25 3.12 4.18 -13.76
C PRO A 25 1.88 3.39 -14.16
N PHE A 26 0.71 3.92 -13.80
CA PHE A 26 -0.59 3.39 -14.14
C PHE A 26 -1.62 4.53 -14.17
N SER A 27 -2.25 4.79 -15.32
CA SER A 27 -3.16 5.93 -15.49
C SER A 27 -2.51 7.26 -15.05
N GLN A 28 -3.20 8.10 -14.28
CA GLN A 28 -2.76 9.42 -13.80
C GLN A 28 -1.83 9.37 -12.57
N GLY A 29 -1.06 8.30 -12.38
CA GLY A 29 -0.19 8.12 -11.21
C GLY A 29 0.52 6.77 -11.23
N THR A 30 0.78 6.21 -10.05
CA THR A 30 1.33 4.87 -9.87
C THR A 30 0.25 3.86 -9.49
N VAL A 31 0.58 2.57 -9.53
CA VAL A 31 -0.34 1.50 -9.09
C VAL A 31 -0.81 1.74 -7.64
N ILE A 32 0.07 2.15 -6.71
CA ILE A 32 -0.32 2.41 -5.32
C ILE A 32 -1.23 3.62 -5.18
N GLU A 33 -0.96 4.73 -5.88
CA GLU A 33 -1.80 5.92 -5.83
C GLU A 33 -3.22 5.62 -6.33
N ASN A 34 -3.32 4.88 -7.44
CA ASN A 34 -4.63 4.46 -7.95
C ASN A 34 -5.36 3.53 -6.99
N THR A 35 -4.64 2.60 -6.35
CA THR A 35 -5.22 1.67 -5.38
C THR A 35 -5.73 2.40 -4.15
N VAL A 36 -4.97 3.34 -3.60
CA VAL A 36 -5.37 4.13 -2.43
C VAL A 36 -6.53 5.07 -2.78
N ARG A 37 -6.48 5.73 -3.94
CA ARG A 37 -7.50 6.67 -4.40
C ARG A 37 -8.87 6.03 -4.57
N SER A 38 -8.95 4.77 -4.99
CA SER A 38 -10.25 4.09 -5.15
C SER A 38 -11.00 3.94 -3.83
N PHE A 39 -10.30 3.78 -2.70
CA PHE A 39 -10.94 3.67 -1.39
C PHE A 39 -11.53 4.98 -0.89
N PHE A 40 -11.01 6.14 -1.32
CA PHE A 40 -11.60 7.44 -0.96
C PHE A 40 -12.96 7.70 -1.61
N GLN A 41 -13.38 6.83 -2.55
CA GLN A 41 -14.71 6.85 -3.15
C GLN A 41 -15.68 5.87 -2.45
N THR A 42 -15.30 5.30 -1.30
CA THR A 42 -16.06 4.29 -0.56
C THR A 42 -16.28 4.75 0.90
N PRO A 43 -17.25 4.17 1.65
CA PRO A 43 -17.54 4.56 3.03
C PRO A 43 -16.55 3.98 4.06
N VAL A 44 -15.31 3.65 3.67
CA VAL A 44 -14.28 3.21 4.62
C VAL A 44 -13.81 4.39 5.45
N ALA A 45 -13.66 4.18 6.75
CA ALA A 45 -13.32 5.26 7.66
C ALA A 45 -11.80 5.56 7.69
N GLU A 46 -10.98 4.67 7.15
CA GLU A 46 -9.52 4.80 7.11
C GLU A 46 -8.93 3.87 6.05
N VAL A 47 -7.85 4.30 5.41
CA VAL A 47 -7.00 3.48 4.55
C VAL A 47 -5.65 3.30 5.23
N ALA A 48 -5.32 2.07 5.58
CA ALA A 48 -4.03 1.69 6.11
C ALA A 48 -3.21 0.99 5.03
N VAL A 49 -1.94 1.39 4.85
CA VAL A 49 -1.03 0.84 3.85
C VAL A 49 0.10 0.11 4.57
N VAL A 50 0.18 -1.20 4.34
CA VAL A 50 1.28 -2.02 4.87
C VAL A 50 2.48 -1.90 3.94
N VAL A 51 3.59 -1.41 4.47
CA VAL A 51 4.84 -1.14 3.74
C VAL A 51 5.97 -2.04 4.23
N GLY A 52 6.95 -2.27 3.36
CA GLY A 52 8.09 -3.16 3.61
C GLY A 52 9.21 -2.85 2.62
N HIS A 53 9.36 -3.67 1.57
CA HIS A 53 10.35 -3.41 0.53
C HIS A 53 10.14 -2.02 -0.12
N GLN A 54 11.19 -1.20 -0.16
CA GLN A 54 11.16 0.16 -0.74
C GLN A 54 10.04 1.03 -0.13
N GLN A 55 9.90 0.98 1.19
CA GLN A 55 8.84 1.72 1.90
C GLN A 55 8.98 3.23 1.77
N ASP A 56 10.19 3.77 1.68
CA ASP A 56 10.42 5.21 1.63
C ASP A 56 9.87 5.80 0.33
N GLU A 57 10.07 5.12 -0.80
CA GLU A 57 9.51 5.53 -2.09
C GLU A 57 7.97 5.42 -2.09
N ILE A 58 7.40 4.39 -1.45
CA ILE A 58 5.94 4.29 -1.30
C ILE A 58 5.40 5.44 -0.45
N ARG A 59 6.05 5.77 0.67
CA ARG A 59 5.66 6.89 1.54
C ARG A 59 5.75 8.22 0.82
N GLN A 60 6.80 8.43 0.03
CA GLN A 60 6.98 9.64 -0.76
C GLN A 60 5.85 9.82 -1.79
N VAL A 61 5.56 8.77 -2.56
CA VAL A 61 4.48 8.79 -3.55
C VAL A 61 3.10 8.98 -2.91
N LEU A 62 2.92 8.49 -1.68
CA LEU A 62 1.67 8.63 -0.95
C LEU A 62 1.61 9.85 -0.01
N ALA A 63 2.61 10.74 -0.01
CA ALA A 63 2.75 11.80 0.99
C ALA A 63 1.57 12.79 1.02
N SER A 64 0.87 12.98 -0.10
CA SER A 64 -0.30 13.86 -0.21
C SER A 64 -1.64 13.16 0.09
N TYR A 65 -1.64 11.87 0.40
CA TYR A 65 -2.87 11.11 0.64
C TYR A 65 -3.08 10.85 2.14
N PRO A 66 -4.33 10.93 2.63
CA PRO A 66 -4.65 10.70 4.04
C PRO A 66 -4.67 9.19 4.36
N VAL A 67 -3.49 8.56 4.36
CA VAL A 67 -3.30 7.15 4.69
C VAL A 67 -2.49 6.97 5.97
N ARG A 68 -2.74 5.86 6.68
CA ARG A 68 -1.88 5.42 7.78
C ARG A 68 -0.91 4.36 7.30
N PHE A 69 0.38 4.52 7.58
CA PHE A 69 1.37 3.50 7.26
C PHE A 69 1.51 2.47 8.40
N ILE A 70 1.67 1.21 8.03
CA ILE A 70 2.00 0.10 8.93
C ILE A 70 3.26 -0.56 8.38
N GLU A 71 4.31 -0.63 9.18
CA GLU A 71 5.54 -1.31 8.76
C GLU A 71 5.44 -2.81 9.02
N ASN A 72 5.70 -3.61 7.99
CA ASN A 72 5.88 -5.04 8.14
C ASN A 72 7.37 -5.37 7.92
N PRO A 73 8.20 -5.48 8.98
CA PRO A 73 9.61 -5.85 8.83
C PRO A 73 9.80 -7.30 8.38
N ASN A 74 8.78 -8.15 8.54
CA ASN A 74 8.80 -9.57 8.21
C ASN A 74 8.32 -9.86 6.78
N PHE A 75 8.18 -8.83 5.94
CA PHE A 75 7.82 -8.98 4.53
C PHE A 75 8.66 -10.00 3.74
N PRO A 76 9.94 -10.32 4.09
CA PRO A 76 10.67 -11.37 3.39
C PRO A 76 10.13 -12.78 3.61
N GLN A 77 9.35 -13.01 4.67
CA GLN A 77 8.77 -14.30 5.03
C GLN A 77 7.45 -14.58 4.29
N GLY A 78 6.97 -13.65 3.46
CA GLY A 78 5.78 -13.82 2.63
C GLY A 78 4.63 -12.87 3.01
N MET A 79 3.60 -12.85 2.17
CA MET A 79 2.49 -11.89 2.28
C MET A 79 1.67 -12.05 3.57
N SER A 80 1.57 -13.27 4.13
CA SER A 80 0.79 -13.54 5.35
C SER A 80 1.22 -12.66 6.52
N THR A 81 2.52 -12.37 6.64
CA THR A 81 3.06 -11.49 7.69
C THR A 81 2.53 -10.06 7.66
N SER A 82 1.80 -9.67 6.60
CA SER A 82 1.16 -8.36 6.50
C SER A 82 -0.23 -8.29 7.14
N VAL A 83 -0.80 -9.43 7.56
CA VAL A 83 -2.17 -9.54 8.12
C VAL A 83 -2.27 -10.41 9.38
N GLN A 84 -1.15 -10.98 9.83
CA GLN A 84 -1.06 -11.84 11.02
C GLN A 84 -0.87 -11.03 12.31
#